data_AF-A0A8B3TJ71-F1
#
_entry.id   AF-A0A8B3TJ71-F1
#
_cell.length_a   1.000
_cell.length_b   1.000
_cell.length_c   1.000
_cell.angle_alpha   90.00
_cell.angle_beta   90.00
_cell.angle_gamma   90.00
#
_symmetry.space_group_name_H-M   'P 1'
#
loop_
_entity.id
_entity.type
_entity.pdbx_description
1 polymer ?
#
loop_
_entity_poly.entity_id
_entity_poly.type
_entity_poly.pdbx_seq_one_letter_code
_entity_poly.pdbx_strand_id
1 'polypeptide(L)'
;MNNKKYPEQIQLYNICIENRRFEAEQITTRNNFFLVFQGILFSVFTTMFSDGKSVTLIYYIIPIIGIIMSFLQTRGAIGAKYWHEVWEMKLFDIEKKLAIASGQRGVFSSIDKYNDTLKLAKEREKKELEEFIKEKPELIKKMLCGFKGSVSSIPIYIGMLCGLSWLLMIIILLLFSKTVYIYRIIPI
;
A
#
# COMPACT_ATOMS: atom_id res chain seq x y z
N MET A 1 -43.93 4.66 -16.26
CA MET A 1 -42.72 4.53 -15.42
C MET A 1 -42.81 3.23 -14.63
N ASN A 2 -42.17 2.17 -15.12
CA ASN A 2 -42.29 0.82 -14.57
C ASN A 2 -41.19 0.57 -13.52
N ASN A 3 -41.37 1.12 -12.33
CA ASN A 3 -40.39 1.07 -11.23
C ASN A 3 -40.35 -0.29 -10.49
N LYS A 4 -41.02 -1.32 -11.02
CA LYS A 4 -41.19 -2.63 -10.36
C LYS A 4 -40.29 -3.75 -10.90
N LYS A 5 -39.51 -3.52 -11.97
CA LYS A 5 -38.90 -4.64 -12.72
C LYS A 5 -37.54 -5.13 -12.19
N TYR A 6 -36.81 -4.35 -11.36
CA TYR A 6 -35.46 -4.75 -10.92
C TYR A 6 -35.08 -4.35 -9.46
N PRO A 7 -35.96 -4.58 -8.45
CA PRO A 7 -35.61 -4.26 -7.06
C PRO A 7 -34.37 -5.02 -6.56
N GLU A 8 -34.25 -6.30 -6.93
CA GLU A 8 -33.15 -7.17 -6.50
C GLU A 8 -31.78 -6.75 -7.06
N GLN A 9 -31.72 -6.29 -8.31
CA GLN A 9 -30.47 -5.88 -8.95
C GLN A 9 -29.95 -4.56 -8.38
N ILE A 10 -30.86 -3.64 -8.04
CA ILE A 10 -30.53 -2.39 -7.36
C ILE A 10 -30.06 -2.65 -5.92
N GLN A 11 -30.71 -3.58 -5.21
CA GLN A 11 -30.27 -4.01 -3.88
C GLN A 11 -28.87 -4.65 -3.94
N LEU A 12 -28.60 -5.54 -4.90
CA LEU A 12 -27.29 -6.14 -5.08
C LEU A 12 -26.21 -5.09 -5.37
N TYR A 13 -26.51 -4.11 -6.22
CA TYR A 13 -25.60 -3.00 -6.50
C TYR A 13 -25.27 -2.18 -5.24
N ASN A 14 -26.29 -1.86 -4.42
CA ASN A 14 -26.07 -1.13 -3.17
C ASN A 14 -25.19 -1.92 -2.19
N ILE A 15 -25.39 -3.23 -2.07
CA ILE A 15 -24.53 -4.11 -1.25
C ILE A 15 -23.09 -4.08 -1.76
N CYS A 16 -22.88 -4.08 -3.09
CA CYS A 16 -21.53 -3.98 -3.65
C CYS A 16 -20.84 -2.64 -3.32
N ILE A 17 -21.58 -1.53 -3.38
CA ILE A 17 -21.05 -0.20 -3.03
C ILE A 17 -20.72 -0.12 -1.53
N GLU A 18 -21.58 -0.67 -0.67
CA GLU A 18 -21.35 -0.73 0.77
C GLU A 18 -20.12 -1.57 1.12
N ASN A 19 -19.99 -2.76 0.52
CA ASN A 19 -18.81 -3.60 0.68
C ASN A 19 -17.53 -2.90 0.21
N ARG A 20 -17.59 -2.16 -0.91
CA ARG A 20 -16.44 -1.36 -1.40
C ARG A 20 -16.01 -0.33 -0.36
N ARG A 21 -16.97 0.39 0.23
CA ARG A 21 -16.68 1.39 1.26
C ARG A 21 -16.08 0.74 2.50
N PHE A 22 -16.66 -0.36 2.95
CA PHE A 22 -16.16 -1.12 4.09
C PHE A 22 -14.72 -1.61 3.88
N GLU A 23 -14.40 -2.15 2.70
CA GLU A 23 -13.03 -2.55 2.36
C GLU A 23 -12.05 -1.36 2.40
N ALA A 24 -12.45 -0.19 1.89
CA ALA A 24 -11.63 1.02 1.93
C ALA A 24 -11.35 1.50 3.38
N GLU A 25 -12.36 1.44 4.24
CA GLU A 25 -12.22 1.75 5.68
C GLU A 25 -11.28 0.74 6.36
N GLN A 26 -11.41 -0.56 6.09
CA GLN A 26 -10.51 -1.58 6.62
C GLN A 26 -9.05 -1.40 6.18
N ILE A 27 -8.82 -1.03 4.92
CA ILE A 27 -7.47 -0.76 4.40
C ILE A 27 -6.82 0.39 5.18
N THR A 28 -7.59 1.46 5.44
CA THR A 28 -7.13 2.62 6.20
C THR A 28 -6.80 2.22 7.64
N THR A 29 -7.72 1.51 8.32
CA THR A 29 -7.52 1.04 9.70
C THR A 29 -6.29 0.14 9.84
N ARG A 30 -6.10 -0.82 8.92
CA ARG A 30 -4.94 -1.71 8.95
C ARG A 30 -3.64 -0.95 8.71
N ASN A 31 -3.62 -0.01 7.77
CA ASN A 31 -2.42 0.80 7.53
C ASN A 31 -2.07 1.68 8.74
N ASN A 32 -3.08 2.29 9.37
CA ASN A 32 -2.88 3.12 10.56
C ASN A 32 -2.34 2.29 11.74
N PHE A 33 -2.82 1.06 11.93
CA PHE A 33 -2.28 0.15 12.93
C PHE A 33 -0.77 -0.06 12.76
N PHE A 34 -0.32 -0.39 11.54
CA PHE A 34 1.10 -0.58 11.26
C PHE A 34 1.89 0.70 11.51
N LEU A 35 1.40 1.86 11.07
CA LEU A 35 2.08 3.14 11.25
C LEU A 35 2.24 3.51 12.73
N VAL A 36 1.19 3.35 13.53
CA VAL A 36 1.23 3.59 14.98
C VAL A 36 2.20 2.63 15.67
N PHE A 37 2.13 1.33 15.34
CA PHE A 37 3.02 0.33 15.90
C PHE A 37 4.50 0.63 15.57
N GLN A 38 4.79 0.97 14.32
CA GLN A 38 6.11 1.38 13.86
C GLN A 38 6.59 2.64 14.60
N GLY A 39 5.72 3.63 14.78
CA GLY A 39 6.02 4.84 15.56
C GLY A 39 6.39 4.55 17.01
N ILE A 40 5.68 3.63 17.67
CA ILE A 40 5.99 3.19 19.03
C ILE A 40 7.36 2.49 19.05
N LEU A 41 7.64 1.59 18.11
CA LEU A 41 8.95 0.94 18.03
C LEU A 41 10.09 1.95 17.87
N PHE A 42 9.93 2.96 17.01
CA PHE A 42 10.94 4.03 16.86
C PHE A 42 11.15 4.80 18.16
N SER A 43 10.07 5.17 18.86
CA SER A 43 10.13 5.87 20.15
C SER A 43 10.82 5.05 21.24
N VAL A 44 10.52 3.76 21.32
CA VAL A 44 11.18 2.85 22.27
C VAL A 44 12.67 2.71 21.93
N PHE A 45 13.01 2.59 20.64
CA PHE A 45 14.41 2.50 20.24
C PHE A 45 15.20 3.77 20.60
N THR A 46 14.67 4.96 20.34
CA THR A 46 15.38 6.22 20.59
C THR A 46 15.53 6.52 22.08
N THR A 47 14.51 6.23 22.89
CA THR A 47 14.59 6.34 24.36
C THR A 47 15.63 5.38 24.93
N MET A 48 15.61 4.10 24.51
CA MET A 48 16.61 3.13 24.92
C MET A 48 18.03 3.51 24.50
N PHE A 49 18.21 4.10 23.32
CA PHE A 49 19.52 4.55 22.85
C PHE A 49 20.04 5.74 23.67
N SER A 50 19.15 6.64 24.10
CA SER A 50 19.50 7.83 24.89
C SER A 50 19.89 7.48 26.33
N ASP A 51 19.23 6.50 26.94
CA ASP A 51 19.48 6.11 28.34
C ASP A 51 20.75 5.30 28.56
N GLY A 52 21.34 4.70 27.50
CA GLY A 52 22.62 3.98 27.54
C GLY A 52 22.70 2.73 28.44
N LYS A 53 21.63 2.39 29.16
CA LYS A 53 21.56 1.29 30.15
C LYS A 53 20.91 0.02 29.62
N SER A 54 20.47 0.00 28.35
CA SER A 54 19.71 -1.12 27.82
C SER A 54 20.60 -2.30 27.44
N VAL A 55 20.05 -3.53 27.54
CA VAL A 55 20.73 -4.77 27.17
C VAL A 55 21.06 -4.75 25.67
N THR A 56 22.34 -4.99 25.33
CA THR A 56 22.86 -4.94 23.94
C THR A 56 22.02 -5.74 22.94
N LEU A 57 21.43 -6.86 23.37
CA LEU A 57 20.57 -7.73 22.55
C LEU A 57 19.30 -7.01 22.08
N ILE A 58 18.68 -6.17 22.92
CA ILE A 58 17.40 -5.51 22.63
C ILE A 58 17.54 -4.53 21.46
N TYR A 59 18.70 -3.86 21.34
CA TYR A 59 18.99 -2.96 20.21
C TYR A 59 18.97 -3.67 18.85
N TYR A 60 19.18 -4.98 18.80
CA TYR A 60 19.10 -5.76 17.56
C TYR A 60 17.69 -6.31 17.31
N ILE A 61 16.95 -6.74 18.35
CA ILE A 61 15.63 -7.33 18.12
C ILE A 61 14.60 -6.29 17.68
N ILE A 62 14.66 -5.06 18.22
CA ILE A 62 13.68 -4.01 17.88
C ILE A 62 13.70 -3.69 16.38
N PRO A 63 14.86 -3.40 15.75
CA PRO A 63 14.92 -3.20 14.30
C PRO A 63 14.52 -4.42 13.48
N ILE A 64 14.81 -5.65 13.93
CA ILE A 64 14.37 -6.88 13.26
C ILE A 64 12.84 -6.97 13.24
N ILE A 65 12.19 -6.72 14.39
CA ILE A 65 10.73 -6.66 14.49
C ILE A 65 10.19 -5.54 13.58
N GLY A 66 10.86 -4.39 13.55
CA GLY A 66 10.54 -3.28 12.65
C GLY A 66 10.52 -3.69 11.17
N ILE A 67 11.55 -4.41 10.71
CA ILE A 67 11.64 -4.94 9.34
C ILE A 67 10.51 -5.92 9.06
N ILE A 68 10.25 -6.87 9.97
CA ILE A 68 9.17 -7.85 9.81
C ILE A 68 7.83 -7.13 9.66
N MET A 69 7.56 -6.16 10.54
CA MET A 69 6.31 -5.40 10.52
C MET A 69 6.17 -4.55 9.24
N SER A 70 7.26 -3.95 8.76
CA SER A 70 7.27 -3.20 7.50
C SER A 70 6.98 -4.12 6.30
N PHE A 71 7.56 -5.33 6.30
CA PHE A 71 7.31 -6.32 5.25
C PHE A 71 5.84 -6.79 5.24
N LEU A 72 5.28 -7.08 6.42
CA LEU A 72 3.87 -7.46 6.56
C LEU A 72 2.93 -6.32 6.10
N GLN A 73 3.23 -5.08 6.46
CA GLN A 73 2.49 -3.90 5.99
C GLN A 73 2.49 -3.81 4.47
N THR A 74 3.67 -3.90 3.84
CA THR A 74 3.82 -3.82 2.38
C THR A 74 3.05 -4.94 1.68
N ARG A 75 3.14 -6.19 2.15
CA ARG A 75 2.39 -7.32 1.57
C ARG A 75 0.87 -7.16 1.74
N GLY A 76 0.44 -6.72 2.91
CA GLY A 76 -0.98 -6.47 3.20
C GLY A 76 -1.56 -5.34 2.34
N ALA A 77 -0.75 -4.34 1.99
CA ALA A 77 -1.14 -3.25 1.10
C ALA A 77 -1.17 -3.68 -0.37
N ILE A 78 -0.20 -4.48 -0.83
CA ILE A 78 -0.22 -5.07 -2.19
C ILE A 78 -1.45 -5.96 -2.39
N GLY A 79 -1.75 -6.83 -1.42
CA GLY A 79 -2.93 -7.70 -1.49
C GLY A 79 -4.25 -6.93 -1.55
N ALA A 80 -4.36 -5.84 -0.78
CA ALA A 80 -5.52 -4.96 -0.84
C ALA A 80 -5.67 -4.26 -2.18
N LYS A 81 -4.57 -3.75 -2.76
CA LYS A 81 -4.59 -3.13 -4.08
C LYS A 81 -5.08 -4.11 -5.16
N TYR A 82 -4.59 -5.34 -5.13
CA TYR A 82 -5.04 -6.39 -6.06
C TYR A 82 -6.54 -6.66 -5.95
N TRP A 83 -7.04 -6.88 -4.74
CA TRP A 83 -8.48 -7.13 -4.53
C TRP A 83 -9.34 -5.92 -4.92
N HIS A 84 -8.86 -4.70 -4.67
CA HIS A 84 -9.56 -3.48 -5.09
C HIS A 84 -9.70 -3.41 -6.61
N GLU A 85 -8.63 -3.65 -7.36
CA GLU A 85 -8.68 -3.67 -8.84
C GLU A 85 -9.62 -4.76 -9.36
N VAL A 86 -9.62 -5.94 -8.73
CA VAL A 86 -10.53 -7.05 -9.10
C VAL A 86 -12.00 -6.67 -8.85
N TRP A 87 -12.29 -6.00 -7.74
CA TRP A 87 -13.65 -5.54 -7.43
C TRP A 87 -14.12 -4.44 -8.37
N GLU A 88 -13.26 -3.47 -8.73
CA GLU A 88 -13.59 -2.44 -9.71
C GLU A 88 -13.98 -3.03 -11.07
N MET A 89 -13.26 -4.07 -11.52
CA MET A 89 -13.61 -4.77 -12.77
C MET A 89 -14.95 -5.49 -12.68
N LYS A 90 -15.22 -6.20 -11.59
CA LYS A 90 -16.50 -6.92 -11.40
C LYS A 90 -17.70 -5.97 -11.28
N LEU A 91 -17.52 -4.85 -10.58
CA LEU A 91 -18.57 -3.85 -10.41
C LEU A 91 -18.93 -3.22 -11.76
N PHE A 92 -17.92 -2.92 -12.58
CA PHE A 92 -18.12 -2.41 -13.94
C PHE A 92 -18.95 -3.36 -14.82
N ASP A 93 -18.69 -4.67 -14.75
CA ASP A 93 -19.48 -5.67 -15.48
C ASP A 93 -20.95 -5.71 -15.03
N ILE A 94 -21.20 -5.52 -13.73
CA ILE A 94 -22.55 -5.46 -13.15
C ILE A 94 -23.27 -4.18 -13.59
N GLU A 95 -22.61 -3.03 -13.50
CA GLU A 95 -23.12 -1.74 -13.95
C GLU A 95 -23.52 -1.78 -15.42
N LYS A 96 -22.70 -2.40 -16.28
CA LYS A 96 -22.99 -2.60 -17.70
C LYS A 96 -24.24 -3.45 -17.92
N LYS A 97 -24.40 -4.55 -17.19
CA LYS A 97 -25.59 -5.43 -17.30
C LYS A 97 -26.86 -4.71 -16.83
N LEU A 98 -26.79 -3.96 -15.74
CA LEU A 98 -27.89 -3.15 -15.22
C LEU A 98 -28.32 -2.05 -16.20
N ALA A 99 -27.37 -1.37 -16.84
CA ALA A 99 -27.65 -0.33 -17.83
C ALA A 99 -28.33 -0.87 -19.11
N ILE A 100 -27.92 -2.06 -19.57
CA ILE A 100 -28.59 -2.74 -20.68
C ILE A 100 -30.03 -3.12 -20.29
N ALA A 101 -30.23 -3.65 -19.08
CA ALA A 101 -31.54 -4.09 -18.58
C ALA A 101 -32.52 -2.94 -18.31
N SER A 102 -32.03 -1.75 -17.95
CA SER A 102 -32.83 -0.56 -17.66
C SER A 102 -33.21 0.28 -18.89
N GLY A 103 -32.64 -0.04 -20.06
CA GLY A 103 -32.89 0.72 -21.30
C GLY A 103 -32.25 2.12 -21.34
N GLN A 104 -31.50 2.50 -20.30
CA GLN A 104 -30.81 3.80 -20.19
C GLN A 104 -29.44 3.80 -20.88
N ARG A 105 -29.40 3.47 -22.18
CA ARG A 105 -28.15 3.52 -22.98
C ARG A 105 -27.48 4.90 -22.97
N GLY A 106 -28.26 5.99 -22.84
CA GLY A 106 -27.75 7.36 -22.85
C GLY A 106 -26.89 7.72 -21.62
N VAL A 107 -27.28 7.27 -20.42
CA VAL A 107 -26.53 7.48 -19.17
C VAL A 107 -25.22 6.70 -19.18
N PHE A 108 -25.25 5.50 -19.76
CA PHE A 108 -24.05 4.70 -19.95
C PHE A 108 -23.09 5.32 -20.97
N SER A 109 -23.56 6.04 -22.01
CA SER A 109 -22.64 6.79 -22.89
C SER A 109 -21.85 7.86 -22.13
N SER A 110 -22.43 8.45 -21.08
CA SER A 110 -21.76 9.42 -20.21
C SER A 110 -20.76 8.75 -19.26
N ILE A 111 -21.12 7.59 -18.71
CA ILE A 111 -20.28 6.79 -17.80
C ILE A 111 -19.15 6.10 -18.57
N ASP A 112 -19.42 5.47 -19.71
CA ASP A 112 -18.42 4.92 -20.63
C ASP A 112 -17.49 6.02 -21.11
N LYS A 113 -18.00 7.19 -21.50
CA LYS A 113 -17.13 8.31 -21.91
C LYS A 113 -16.28 8.81 -20.74
N TYR A 114 -16.82 8.94 -19.53
CA TYR A 114 -16.05 9.30 -18.33
C TYR A 114 -14.99 8.24 -17.99
N ASN A 115 -15.36 6.96 -18.03
CA ASN A 115 -14.48 5.83 -17.71
C ASN A 115 -13.47 5.54 -18.83
N ASP A 116 -13.78 5.79 -20.10
CA ASP A 116 -12.84 5.77 -21.22
C ASP A 116 -11.88 6.94 -21.10
N THR A 117 -12.34 8.12 -20.68
CA THR A 117 -11.44 9.24 -20.37
C THR A 117 -10.53 8.90 -19.20
N LEU A 118 -11.05 8.22 -18.16
CA LEU A 118 -10.29 7.75 -17.02
C LEU A 118 -9.32 6.60 -17.39
N LYS A 119 -9.71 5.69 -18.28
CA LYS A 119 -8.86 4.63 -18.85
C LYS A 119 -7.76 5.24 -19.70
N LEU A 120 -8.08 6.17 -20.58
CA LEU A 120 -7.12 6.89 -21.41
C LEU A 120 -6.16 7.73 -20.56
N ALA A 121 -6.64 8.33 -19.47
CA ALA A 121 -5.79 9.00 -18.49
C ALA A 121 -4.85 8.01 -17.79
N LYS A 122 -5.38 6.88 -17.29
CA LYS A 122 -4.60 5.79 -16.69
C LYS A 122 -3.61 5.16 -17.68
N GLU A 123 -3.95 5.08 -18.97
CA GLU A 123 -3.09 4.55 -20.02
C GLU A 123 -2.01 5.53 -20.47
N ARG A 124 -2.29 6.84 -20.51
CA ARG A 124 -1.26 7.87 -20.70
C ARG A 124 -0.26 7.88 -19.55
N GLU A 125 -0.77 7.89 -18.33
CA GLU A 125 0.06 7.83 -17.12
C GLU A 125 0.90 6.54 -17.09
N LYS A 126 0.32 5.41 -17.55
CA LYS A 126 1.05 4.14 -17.73
C LYS A 126 2.16 4.25 -18.78
N LYS A 127 1.91 4.89 -19.93
CA LYS A 127 2.92 5.07 -20.98
C LYS A 127 4.05 5.99 -20.56
N GLU A 128 3.74 7.12 -19.93
CA GLU A 128 4.72 8.07 -19.40
C GLU A 128 5.59 7.40 -18.31
N LEU A 129 4.98 6.58 -17.46
CA LEU A 129 5.70 5.79 -16.45
C LEU A 129 6.54 4.68 -17.09
N GLU A 130 6.05 3.97 -18.11
CA GLU A 130 6.81 2.95 -18.86
C GLU A 130 8.03 3.55 -19.57
N GLU A 131 7.92 4.76 -20.12
CA GLU A 131 9.03 5.52 -20.70
C GLU A 131 10.06 5.93 -19.63
N PHE A 132 9.61 6.42 -18.47
CA PHE A 132 10.47 6.79 -17.34
C PHE A 132 11.21 5.60 -16.71
N ILE A 133 10.57 4.42 -16.72
CA ILE A 133 11.11 3.17 -16.14
C ILE A 133 12.11 2.47 -17.07
N LYS A 134 12.06 2.73 -18.39
CA LYS A 134 12.84 2.00 -19.41
C LYS A 134 14.34 2.02 -19.15
N GLU A 135 14.86 3.10 -18.58
CA GLU A 135 16.29 3.30 -18.28
C GLU A 135 16.73 2.84 -16.88
N LYS A 136 15.82 2.35 -16.03
CA LYS A 136 16.15 1.96 -14.64
C LYS A 136 16.55 0.48 -14.52
N PRO A 137 17.41 0.11 -13.55
CA PRO A 137 17.78 -1.29 -13.28
C PRO A 137 16.57 -2.18 -12.89
N GLU A 138 16.61 -3.48 -13.19
CA GLU A 138 15.49 -4.44 -13.00
C GLU A 138 14.92 -4.50 -11.57
N LEU A 139 15.76 -4.32 -10.54
CA LEU A 139 15.32 -4.21 -9.15
C LEU A 139 14.43 -2.98 -8.94
N ILE A 140 14.79 -1.86 -9.56
CA ILE A 140 14.04 -0.61 -9.50
C ILE A 140 12.80 -0.70 -10.41
N LYS A 141 12.85 -1.41 -11.55
CA LYS A 141 11.66 -1.69 -12.38
C LYS A 141 10.60 -2.49 -11.63
N LYS A 142 10.98 -3.55 -10.91
CA LYS A 142 10.06 -4.30 -10.06
C LYS A 142 9.46 -3.46 -8.94
N MET A 143 10.25 -2.54 -8.37
CA MET A 143 9.80 -1.62 -7.33
C MET A 143 8.88 -0.50 -7.90
N LEU A 144 9.22 0.06 -9.08
CA LEU A 144 8.51 1.13 -9.81
C LEU A 144 7.27 0.66 -10.58
N CYS A 145 7.21 -0.58 -11.08
CA CYS A 145 5.95 -1.12 -11.61
C CYS A 145 4.88 -1.28 -10.51
N GLY A 146 5.30 -1.30 -9.24
CA GLY A 146 4.41 -1.13 -8.08
C GLY A 146 3.86 0.29 -7.94
N PHE A 147 4.51 1.29 -8.56
CA PHE A 147 4.17 2.72 -8.52
C PHE A 147 3.01 3.14 -9.45
N LYS A 148 2.06 2.25 -9.76
CA LYS A 148 0.75 2.72 -10.23
C LYS A 148 0.17 3.63 -9.14
N GLY A 149 0.15 4.95 -9.37
CA GLY A 149 -0.39 5.98 -8.50
C GLY A 149 -1.91 5.85 -8.31
N SER A 150 -2.33 4.78 -7.63
CA SER A 150 -3.67 4.69 -7.05
C SER A 150 -3.56 5.15 -5.59
N VAL A 151 -4.58 5.85 -5.09
CA VAL A 151 -4.72 6.27 -3.67
C VAL A 151 -4.43 5.10 -2.70
N SER A 152 -4.62 3.86 -3.14
CA SER A 152 -4.30 2.61 -2.43
C SER A 152 -2.80 2.26 -2.31
N SER A 153 -1.90 2.99 -2.98
CA SER A 153 -0.47 2.66 -3.08
C SER A 153 0.40 3.36 -2.04
N ILE A 154 -0.12 4.44 -1.44
CA ILE A 154 0.55 5.21 -0.37
C ILE A 154 0.96 4.30 0.80
N PRO A 155 0.09 3.41 1.33
CA PRO A 155 0.46 2.42 2.34
C PRO A 155 1.66 1.53 1.97
N ILE A 156 1.80 1.20 0.69
CA ILE A 156 2.89 0.34 0.19
C ILE A 156 4.22 1.09 0.34
N TYR A 157 4.28 2.36 -0.09
CA TYR A 157 5.49 3.17 0.02
C TYR A 157 5.87 3.45 1.47
N ILE A 158 4.88 3.72 2.33
CA ILE A 158 5.12 3.91 3.77
C ILE A 158 5.76 2.66 4.36
N GLY A 159 5.21 1.48 4.08
CA GLY A 159 5.80 0.21 4.53
C GLY A 159 7.23 0.00 4.02
N MET A 160 7.49 0.28 2.74
CA MET A 160 8.84 0.18 2.17
C MET A 160 9.82 1.18 2.82
N LEU A 161 9.40 2.43 3.01
CA LEU A 161 10.21 3.48 3.63
C LEU A 161 10.57 3.12 5.07
N CYS A 162 9.59 2.68 5.87
CA CYS A 162 9.84 2.20 7.22
C CYS A 162 10.82 1.02 7.23
N GLY A 163 10.66 0.07 6.30
CA GLY A 163 11.55 -1.09 6.18
C GLY A 163 12.99 -0.70 5.84
N LEU A 164 13.17 0.26 4.92
CA LEU A 164 14.48 0.82 4.58
C LEU A 164 15.11 1.54 5.78
N SER A 165 14.34 2.30 6.55
CA SER A 165 14.82 2.95 7.78
C SER A 165 15.33 1.92 8.78
N TRP A 166 14.60 0.83 9.03
CA TRP A 166 15.04 -0.21 9.96
C TRP A 166 16.28 -0.97 9.47
N LEU A 167 16.36 -1.25 8.16
CA LEU A 167 17.56 -1.86 7.57
C LEU A 167 18.79 -0.96 7.76
N LEU A 168 18.65 0.34 7.50
CA LEU A 168 19.71 1.31 7.69
C LEU A 168 20.15 1.37 9.16
N MET A 169 19.21 1.32 10.11
CA MET A 169 19.52 1.29 11.54
C MET A 169 20.29 0.03 11.95
N ILE A 170 19.92 -1.15 11.45
CA ILE A 170 20.69 -2.39 11.70
C ILE A 170 22.10 -2.28 11.14
N ILE A 171 22.24 -1.78 9.91
CA ILE A 171 23.56 -1.63 9.28
C ILE A 171 24.44 -0.69 10.12
N ILE A 172 23.89 0.44 10.57
CA ILE A 172 24.60 1.37 11.46
C ILE A 172 24.99 0.68 12.76
N LEU A 173 24.09 -0.05 13.43
CA LEU A 173 24.41 -0.79 14.66
C LEU A 173 25.54 -1.80 14.45
N LEU A 174 25.53 -2.54 13.34
CA LEU A 174 26.58 -3.49 12.99
C LEU A 174 27.93 -2.82 12.71
N LEU A 175 27.93 -1.66 12.06
CA LEU A 175 29.14 -0.86 11.82
C LEU A 175 29.74 -0.34 13.13
N PHE A 176 28.92 0.27 13.99
CA PHE A 176 29.37 0.81 15.28
C PHE A 176 29.73 -0.29 16.30
N SER A 177 29.09 -1.46 16.24
CA SER A 177 29.46 -2.64 17.04
C SER A 177 30.92 -3.03 16.83
N LYS A 178 31.41 -3.02 15.58
CA LYS A 178 32.83 -3.29 15.29
C LYS A 178 33.75 -2.22 15.87
N THR A 179 33.37 -0.94 15.80
CA THR A 179 34.16 0.17 16.34
C THR A 179 34.32 0.06 17.85
N VAL A 180 33.26 -0.26 18.59
CA VAL A 180 33.31 -0.45 20.05
C VAL A 180 34.19 -1.64 20.44
N TYR A 181 34.17 -2.75 19.69
CA TYR A 181 35.06 -3.88 19.94
C TYR A 181 36.54 -3.55 19.67
N ILE A 182 36.84 -2.76 18.64
CA ILE A 182 38.21 -2.34 18.31
C ILE A 182 38.77 -1.40 19.39
N TYR A 183 38.01 -0.41 19.84
CA TYR A 183 38.41 0.50 20.93
C TYR A 183 38.56 -0.19 22.29
N ARG A 184 37.95 -1.36 22.50
CA ARG A 184 38.09 -2.15 23.73
C ARG A 184 39.32 -3.07 23.74
N ILE A 185 39.91 -3.36 22.57
CA ILE A 185 41.08 -4.23 22.41
C ILE A 185 42.39 -3.43 22.37
N ILE A 186 42.35 -2.18 21.90
CA ILE A 186 43.50 -1.28 21.93
C ILE A 186 43.17 -0.14 22.90
N PRO A 187 43.52 -0.26 24.19
CA PRO A 187 43.50 0.88 25.09
C PRO A 187 44.68 1.79 24.68
N ILE A 188 44.36 3.03 24.32
CA ILE A 188 45.34 4.13 24.33
C ILE A 188 45.42 4.64 25.76
#